data_AF-A0A132ADD3-F1
#
_entry.id   AF-A0A132ADD3-F1
#
_cell.length_a   1.000
_cell.length_b   1.000
_cell.length_c   1.000
_cell.angle_alpha   90.00
_cell.angle_beta   90.00
_cell.angle_gamma   90.00
#
_symmetry.space_group_name_H-M   'P 1'
#
loop_
_entity.id
_entity.type
_entity.pdbx_description
1 polymer ?
#
loop_
_entity_poly.entity_id
_entity_poly.type
_entity_poly.pdbx_seq_one_letter_code
_entity_poly.pdbx_strand_id
1 'polypeptide(L)'
;MIKEDELFMAKISMIPNKDLKPTNFGAQKAFENFDISDLVVEKFSDLENLKTPLSKLNCLKQILEVIVDRLKQTVDEHHSPFFKSGEKIFIIISHMCLGSM
;
A
#
# COMPACT_ATOMS: atom_id res chain seq x y z
N MET A 1 -7.16 -18.27 -23.03
CA MET A 1 -7.31 -17.26 -21.98
C MET A 1 -8.80 -17.07 -21.76
N ILE A 2 -9.27 -17.02 -20.51
CA ILE A 2 -10.71 -16.91 -20.22
C ILE A 2 -11.13 -15.48 -20.59
N LYS A 3 -12.31 -15.29 -21.22
CA LYS A 3 -12.80 -13.96 -21.65
C LYS A 3 -12.80 -12.91 -20.53
N GLU A 4 -12.91 -13.37 -19.30
CA GLU A 4 -12.91 -12.54 -18.09
C GLU A 4 -11.51 -11.98 -17.78
N ASP A 5 -10.45 -12.77 -18.00
CA ASP A 5 -9.06 -12.33 -17.83
C ASP A 5 -8.71 -11.24 -18.85
N GLU A 6 -9.13 -11.43 -20.11
CA GLU A 6 -8.95 -10.45 -21.19
C GLU A 6 -9.66 -9.12 -20.87
N LEU A 7 -10.91 -9.20 -20.38
CA LEU A 7 -11.68 -8.03 -19.99
C LEU A 7 -11.05 -7.31 -18.80
N PHE A 8 -10.51 -8.07 -17.84
CA PHE A 8 -9.81 -7.51 -16.69
C PHE A 8 -8.55 -6.77 -17.11
N MET A 9 -7.67 -7.40 -17.90
CA MET A 9 -6.43 -6.79 -18.38
C MET A 9 -6.68 -5.55 -19.23
N ALA A 10 -7.71 -5.60 -20.10
CA ALA A 10 -8.12 -4.44 -20.89
C ALA A 10 -8.53 -3.27 -19.99
N LYS A 11 -9.35 -3.51 -18.95
CA LYS A 11 -9.73 -2.46 -18.00
C LYS A 11 -8.53 -1.89 -17.24
N ILE A 12 -7.63 -2.74 -16.75
CA ILE A 12 -6.42 -2.29 -16.05
C ILE A 12 -5.55 -1.42 -16.96
N SER A 13 -5.38 -1.80 -18.23
CA SER A 13 -4.59 -1.03 -19.21
C SER A 13 -5.16 0.35 -19.54
N MET A 14 -6.47 0.54 -19.35
CA MET A 14 -7.16 1.82 -19.58
C MET A 14 -7.03 2.78 -18.39
N ILE A 15 -6.60 2.30 -17.23
CA ILE A 15 -6.40 3.14 -16.06
C ILE A 15 -5.12 3.97 -16.26
N PRO A 16 -5.20 5.31 -16.26
CA PRO A 16 -4.02 6.15 -16.40
C PRO A 16 -3.13 6.01 -15.15
N ASN A 17 -2.11 5.17 -15.25
CA ASN A 17 -1.28 4.75 -14.12
C ASN A 17 -0.36 5.85 -13.57
N LYS A 18 -0.11 6.93 -14.33
CA LYS A 18 0.99 7.87 -14.04
C LYS A 18 0.77 8.77 -12.82
N ASP A 19 -0.48 8.94 -12.36
CA ASP A 19 -0.80 9.89 -11.28
C ASP A 19 -1.74 9.31 -10.20
N LEU A 20 -1.96 7.99 -10.22
CA LEU A 20 -2.77 7.35 -9.20
C LEU A 20 -2.01 7.25 -7.88
N LYS A 21 -2.50 7.98 -6.90
CA LYS A 21 -2.02 7.93 -5.52
C LYS A 21 -2.97 7.07 -4.68
N PRO A 22 -2.47 6.43 -3.60
CA PRO A 22 -3.32 5.69 -2.66
C PRO A 22 -4.49 6.53 -2.11
N THR A 23 -4.32 7.85 -1.98
CA THR A 23 -5.36 8.79 -1.54
C THR A 23 -6.52 8.90 -2.54
N ASN A 24 -6.31 8.66 -3.84
CA ASN A 24 -7.39 8.58 -4.82
C ASN A 24 -8.34 7.39 -4.57
N PHE A 25 -7.90 6.41 -3.78
CA PHE A 25 -8.66 5.23 -3.38
C PHE A 25 -9.11 5.27 -1.92
N GLY A 26 -9.02 6.43 -1.26
CA GLY A 26 -9.45 6.62 0.13
C GLY A 26 -8.41 6.27 1.19
N ALA A 27 -7.15 6.04 0.81
CA ALA A 27 -6.08 5.94 1.80
C ALA A 27 -5.85 7.28 2.52
N GLN A 28 -5.38 7.23 3.77
CA GLN A 28 -5.03 8.43 4.54
C GLN A 28 -3.83 9.16 3.91
N LYS A 29 -3.70 10.46 4.17
CA LYS A 29 -2.60 11.30 3.62
C LYS A 29 -1.20 10.78 3.97
N ALA A 30 -1.03 10.10 5.10
CA ALA A 30 0.24 9.45 5.48
C ALA A 30 0.72 8.42 4.44
N PHE A 31 -0.18 7.89 3.61
CA PHE A 31 0.10 6.93 2.55
C PHE A 31 0.10 7.56 1.16
N GLU A 32 0.09 8.90 1.04
CA GLU A 32 0.03 9.57 -0.27
C GLU A 32 1.19 9.16 -1.20
N ASN A 33 2.37 8.92 -0.61
CA ASN A 33 3.57 8.44 -1.31
C ASN A 33 3.90 6.99 -0.92
N PHE A 34 2.91 6.21 -0.49
CA PHE A 34 3.13 4.81 -0.19
C PHE A 34 3.52 4.09 -1.48
N ASP A 35 4.77 3.64 -1.50
CA ASP A 35 5.33 2.90 -2.60
C ASP A 35 5.35 1.41 -2.27
N ILE A 36 4.99 0.62 -3.27
CA ILE A 36 4.97 -0.84 -3.15
C ILE A 36 6.38 -1.34 -3.46
N SER A 37 6.94 -2.15 -2.57
CA SER A 37 8.26 -2.75 -2.77
C SER A 37 8.31 -3.55 -4.08
N ASP A 38 9.42 -3.46 -4.82
CA ASP A 38 9.72 -4.31 -5.99
C ASP A 38 9.50 -5.80 -5.71
N LEU A 39 9.70 -6.22 -4.45
CA LEU A 39 9.45 -7.58 -3.98
C LEU A 39 7.99 -8.04 -4.16
N VAL A 40 7.02 -7.12 -4.04
CA VAL A 40 5.60 -7.42 -4.27
C VAL A 40 5.34 -7.68 -5.75
N VAL A 41 5.94 -6.87 -6.63
CA VAL A 41 5.82 -7.03 -8.10
C VAL A 41 6.45 -8.34 -8.56
N GLU A 42 7.61 -8.69 -8.01
CA GLU A 42 8.28 -9.98 -8.25
C GLU A 42 7.39 -11.15 -7.84
N LYS A 43 6.84 -11.14 -6.61
CA LYS A 43 5.96 -12.20 -6.12
C LYS A 43 4.65 -12.31 -6.90
N PHE A 44 4.07 -11.20 -7.37
CA PHE A 44 2.90 -11.25 -8.25
C PHE A 44 3.22 -11.91 -9.59
N SER A 45 4.43 -11.68 -10.12
CA SER A 45 4.91 -12.32 -11.35
C SER A 45 5.13 -13.83 -11.16
N ASP A 46 5.59 -14.25 -9.98
CA ASP A 46 5.75 -15.66 -9.63
C ASP A 46 4.41 -16.41 -9.55
N LEU A 47 3.31 -15.71 -9.24
CA LEU A 47 1.99 -16.31 -9.04
C LEU A 47 1.52 -17.13 -10.26
N GLU A 48 1.82 -16.67 -11.48
CA GLU A 48 1.44 -17.35 -12.72
C GLU A 48 2.19 -18.68 -12.92
N ASN A 49 3.42 -18.75 -12.42
CA ASN A 49 4.30 -19.91 -12.56
C ASN A 49 3.98 -21.04 -11.57
N LEU A 50 3.18 -20.75 -10.54
CA LEU A 50 2.81 -21.72 -9.50
C LEU A 50 1.74 -22.70 -9.99
N LYS A 51 2.02 -24.00 -9.87
CA LYS A 51 1.19 -25.07 -10.44
C LYS A 51 0.02 -25.51 -9.56
N THR A 52 0.09 -25.30 -8.25
CA THR A 52 -0.94 -25.79 -7.32
C THR A 52 -1.77 -24.64 -6.72
N PRO A 53 -3.07 -24.85 -6.44
CA PRO A 53 -3.89 -23.87 -5.75
C PRO A 53 -3.31 -23.46 -4.38
N LEU A 54 -2.78 -24.43 -3.63
CA LEU A 54 -2.17 -24.17 -2.32
C LEU A 54 -0.91 -23.30 -2.44
N SER A 55 -0.05 -23.55 -3.42
CA SER A 55 1.13 -22.69 -3.65
C SER A 55 0.73 -21.27 -4.06
N LYS A 56 -0.30 -21.12 -4.91
CA LYS A 56 -0.82 -19.81 -5.29
C LYS A 56 -1.36 -19.05 -4.07
N LEU A 57 -2.12 -19.72 -3.21
CA LEU A 57 -2.65 -19.13 -1.98
C LEU A 57 -1.54 -18.71 -1.02
N ASN A 58 -0.51 -19.54 -0.84
CA ASN A 58 0.64 -19.20 0.00
C ASN A 58 1.44 -18.02 -0.56
N CYS A 59 1.60 -17.91 -1.88
CA CYS A 59 2.23 -16.75 -2.50
C CYS A 59 1.43 -15.47 -2.24
N LEU A 60 0.10 -15.51 -2.43
CA LEU A 60 -0.79 -14.38 -2.10
C LEU A 60 -0.68 -13.98 -0.63
N LYS A 61 -0.58 -14.95 0.29
CA LYS A 61 -0.35 -14.68 1.71
C LYS A 61 0.96 -13.94 1.95
N GLN A 62 2.06 -14.38 1.33
CA GLN A 62 3.36 -13.71 1.47
C GLN A 62 3.34 -12.28 0.90
N ILE A 63 2.66 -12.07 -0.23
CA ILE A 63 2.45 -10.74 -0.81
C ILE A 63 1.75 -9.83 0.22
N LEU A 64 0.67 -10.33 0.85
CA LEU A 64 -0.06 -9.58 1.87
C LEU A 64 0.81 -9.27 3.09
N GLU A 65 1.64 -10.20 3.55
CA GLU A 65 2.57 -9.98 4.66
C GLU A 65 3.55 -8.83 4.35
N VAL A 66 4.14 -8.80 3.15
CA VAL A 66 5.04 -7.72 2.72
C VAL A 66 4.32 -6.37 2.68
N ILE A 67 3.10 -6.32 2.14
CA ILE A 67 2.30 -5.09 2.10
C ILE A 67 1.99 -4.60 3.52
N VAL A 68 1.57 -5.50 4.41
CA VAL A 68 1.25 -5.17 5.80
C VAL A 68 2.46 -4.63 6.54
N ASP A 69 3.63 -5.24 6.36
CA ASP A 69 4.85 -4.78 7.03
C ASP A 69 5.29 -3.41 6.50
N ARG A 70 5.12 -3.14 5.19
CA ARG A 70 5.38 -1.80 4.64
C ARG A 70 4.39 -0.76 5.19
N LEU A 71 3.11 -1.11 5.32
CA LEU A 71 2.10 -0.22 5.91
C LEU A 71 2.45 0.14 7.36
N LYS A 72 2.88 -0.84 8.17
CA LYS A 72 3.33 -0.60 9.54
C LYS A 72 4.53 0.35 9.59
N GLN A 73 5.54 0.11 8.75
CA GLN A 73 6.70 1.01 8.65
C GLN A 73 6.26 2.45 8.33
N THR A 74 5.35 2.64 7.37
CA THR A 74 4.84 3.98 7.03
C THR A 74 4.12 4.64 8.21
N VAL A 75 3.36 3.87 9.00
CA VAL A 75 2.72 4.38 10.23
C VAL A 75 3.74 4.76 11.29
N ASP A 76 4.77 3.91 11.49
CA ASP A 76 5.84 4.15 12.46
C ASP A 76 6.66 5.40 12.10
N GLU A 77 6.95 5.60 10.81
CA GLU A 77 7.64 6.77 10.24
C GLU A 77 6.82 8.06 10.37
N HIS A 78 5.50 7.98 10.23
CA HIS A 78 4.64 9.17 10.33
C HIS A 78 4.44 9.64 11.77
N HIS A 79 4.92 8.86 12.76
CA HIS A 79 4.75 9.06 14.19
C HIS A 79 3.29 9.25 14.62
N SER A 80 2.94 8.69 15.77
CA SER A 80 1.66 9.00 16.38
C SER A 80 1.60 10.50 16.69
N PRO A 81 0.54 11.24 16.30
CA PRO A 81 0.34 12.60 16.81
C PRO A 81 0.10 12.57 18.32
N PHE A 82 -0.05 11.40 18.93
CA PHE A 82 -0.23 11.22 20.36
C PHE A 82 1.10 10.88 21.03
N PHE A 83 1.54 11.74 21.96
CA PHE A 83 2.65 11.48 22.88
C PHE A 83 2.11 11.26 24.30
N LYS A 84 2.61 10.25 25.01
CA LYS A 84 2.22 9.98 26.40
C LYS A 84 3.29 10.51 27.36
N SER A 85 2.91 11.38 28.30
CA SER A 85 3.75 11.80 29.43
C SER A 85 3.00 11.59 30.74
N GLY A 86 3.50 10.66 31.57
CA GLY A 86 2.78 10.20 32.75
C GLY A 86 1.42 9.59 32.40
N GLU A 87 0.35 10.05 33.02
CA GLU A 87 -1.04 9.60 32.75
C GLU A 87 -1.75 10.41 31.65
N LYS A 88 -1.08 11.38 31.03
CA LYS A 88 -1.69 12.29 30.05
C LYS A 88 -1.27 11.94 28.62
N ILE A 89 -2.23 11.98 27.70
CA ILE A 89 -2.00 11.89 26.26
C ILE A 89 -2.01 13.31 25.69
N PHE A 90 -0.94 13.69 24.99
CA PHE A 90 -0.76 14.96 24.33
C PHE A 90 -0.96 14.77 22.84
N ILE A 91 -1.77 15.62 22.21
CA ILE A 91 -1.92 15.66 20.75
C ILE A 91 -0.95 16.72 20.22
N ILE A 92 0.06 16.29 19.47
CA ILE A 92 0.95 17.17 18.73
C ILE A 92 0.19 17.64 17.49
N ILE A 93 -0.37 18.85 17.56
CA ILE A 93 -0.90 19.52 16.38
C ILE A 93 0.30 20.12 15.64
N SER A 94 0.94 19.30 14.80
CA SER A 94 1.93 19.80 13.86
C SER A 94 1.20 20.73 12.88
N HIS A 95 1.44 22.04 12.99
CA HIS A 95 1.08 23.01 11.94
C HIS A 95 1.90 22.70 10.67
N MET A 96 1.52 21.66 9.92
CA MET A 96 1.85 21.62 8.51
C MET A 96 0.98 22.67 7.82
N CYS A 97 1.62 23.79 7.47
CA CYS A 97 1.15 24.98 6.74
C CYS A 97 1.24 26.29 7.55
N LEU A 98 2.47 26.73 7.84
CA LEU A 98 2.82 28.13 7.59
C LEU A 98 3.76 28.10 6.39
N GLY A 99 3.19 28.26 5.20
CA GLY A 99 3.96 28.53 4.00
C GLY A 99 4.76 29.80 4.23
N SER A 100 6.07 29.65 4.30
CA SER A 100 6.99 30.74 4.02
C SER A 100 6.88 31.07 2.54
N MET A 101 6.11 32.11 2.21
CA MET A 101 6.50 33.27 1.38
C MET A 101 5.35 34.28 1.38
#